data_AF-A0A7R7GIF2-F1
#
_entry.id   AF-A0A7R7GIF2-F1
#
_cell.length_a   1.000
_cell.length_b   1.000
_cell.length_c   1.000
_cell.angle_alpha   90.00
_cell.angle_beta   90.00
_cell.angle_gamma   90.00
#
_symmetry.space_group_name_H-M   'P 1'
#
loop_
_entity.id
_entity.type
_entity.pdbx_description
1 polymer ?
#
loop_
_entity_poly.entity_id
_entity_poly.type
_entity_poly.pdbx_seq_one_letter_code
_entity_poly.pdbx_strand_id
1 'polypeptide(L)'
;MNTTDNWLVHDHRKYETALREVELAAGAGRWEEAERLFREFVEDFKLHMRIEDEVLYPMFRETVADSREDIDSLVEDHDDIVRMLHDLAYVLRHRESEHFEASLEPLYRMMLDHDAYEEEVFSRFGDSTLLARRDEAMARLNRMQPSDNRREWSF
;
A
#
# COMPACT_ATOMS: atom_id res chain seq x y z
N MET A 1 -16.40 -9.95 13.10
CA MET A 1 -16.89 -9.42 11.82
C MET A 1 -16.43 -7.97 11.78
N ASN A 2 -15.26 -7.70 11.21
CA ASN A 2 -14.79 -6.33 11.05
C ASN A 2 -15.49 -5.78 9.81
N THR A 3 -16.36 -4.81 10.04
CA THR A 3 -17.12 -4.18 8.99
C THR A 3 -16.20 -3.44 8.04
N THR A 4 -16.49 -3.64 6.77
CA THR A 4 -15.95 -3.04 5.56
C THR A 4 -16.30 -1.54 5.45
N ASP A 5 -16.35 -0.83 6.59
CA ASP A 5 -17.09 0.41 6.73
C ASP A 5 -16.40 1.63 6.11
N ASN A 6 -15.15 1.53 5.63
CA ASN A 6 -14.54 2.68 4.96
C ASN A 6 -13.36 2.38 4.00
N TRP A 7 -13.41 1.33 3.19
CA TRP A 7 -12.37 1.12 2.16
C TRP A 7 -12.31 2.26 1.13
N LEU A 8 -13.41 3.00 0.97
CA LEU A 8 -13.46 4.21 0.15
C LEU A 8 -12.63 5.37 0.70
N VAL A 9 -12.17 5.27 1.95
CA VAL A 9 -11.23 6.23 2.54
C VAL A 9 -9.85 5.59 2.52
N HIS A 10 -9.13 5.90 1.45
CA HIS A 10 -7.69 5.74 1.31
C HIS A 10 -7.00 6.68 2.31
N ASP A 11 -6.91 6.29 3.58
CA ASP A 11 -6.11 7.05 4.55
C ASP A 11 -4.64 6.63 4.44
N HIS A 12 -3.98 7.03 3.35
CA HIS A 12 -2.57 6.73 3.08
C HIS A 12 -1.65 7.20 4.22
N ARG A 13 -2.04 8.27 4.92
CA ARG A 13 -1.30 8.83 6.07
C ARG A 13 -1.08 7.85 7.21
N LYS A 14 -1.92 6.81 7.33
CA LYS A 14 -1.71 5.76 8.34
C LYS A 14 -0.44 4.96 8.08
N TYR A 15 -0.06 4.77 6.81
CA TYR A 15 1.14 4.02 6.41
C TYR A 15 2.42 4.82 6.65
N GLU A 16 2.39 6.12 6.36
CA GLU A 16 3.47 7.05 6.76
C GLU A 16 3.66 7.03 8.28
N THR A 17 2.56 7.10 9.04
CA THR A 17 2.60 7.04 10.50
C THR A 17 3.19 5.72 11.01
N ALA A 18 2.76 4.59 10.45
CA ALA A 18 3.26 3.27 10.83
C ALA A 18 4.76 3.11 10.50
N LEU A 19 5.20 3.54 9.32
CA LEU A 19 6.62 3.51 8.95
C LEU A 19 7.46 4.44 9.85
N ARG A 20 6.90 5.58 10.25
CA ARG A 20 7.53 6.49 11.22
C ARG A 20 7.72 5.85 12.58
N GLU A 21 6.78 5.04 13.06
CA GLU A 21 6.93 4.29 14.31
C GLU A 21 8.07 3.26 14.22
N VAL A 22 8.23 2.59 13.06
CA VAL A 22 9.38 1.70 12.80
C VAL A 22 10.69 2.46 12.88
N GLU A 23 10.78 3.60 12.19
CA GLU A 23 11.96 4.48 12.22
C GLU A 23 12.31 4.92 13.64
N LEU A 24 11.34 5.40 14.41
CA LEU A 24 11.56 5.85 15.79
C LEU A 24 12.01 4.72 16.71
N ALA A 25 11.48 3.51 16.54
CA ALA A 25 11.91 2.35 17.31
C ALA A 25 13.35 1.95 16.95
N ALA A 26 13.69 1.87 15.66
CA ALA A 26 15.03 1.54 15.18
C ALA A 26 16.06 2.59 15.61
N GLY A 27 15.77 3.88 15.46
CA GLY A 27 16.63 4.99 15.89
C GLY A 27 16.85 5.03 17.41
N ALA A 28 15.91 4.50 18.20
CA ALA A 28 16.09 4.31 19.64
C ALA A 28 16.84 3.00 20.00
N GLY A 29 17.32 2.24 19.02
CA GLY A 29 17.98 0.94 19.21
C GLY A 29 17.02 -0.19 19.61
N ARG A 30 15.71 0.02 19.54
CA ARG A 30 14.66 -0.95 19.91
C ARG A 30 14.33 -1.86 18.71
N TRP A 31 15.34 -2.57 18.21
CA TRP A 31 15.26 -3.34 16.96
C TRP A 31 14.15 -4.39 16.93
N GLU A 32 13.93 -5.10 18.04
CA GLU A 32 12.84 -6.09 18.12
C GLU A 32 11.45 -5.45 18.02
N GLU A 33 11.29 -4.26 18.58
CA GLU A 33 10.06 -3.48 18.47
C GLU A 33 9.88 -2.96 17.05
N ALA A 34 10.95 -2.44 16.44
CA ALA A 34 10.94 -1.98 15.05
C ALA A 34 10.57 -3.11 14.08
N GLU A 35 11.14 -4.31 14.24
CA GLU A 35 10.77 -5.49 13.43
C GLU A 35 9.31 -5.90 13.61
N ARG A 36 8.77 -5.82 14.84
CA ARG A 36 7.35 -6.10 15.11
C ARG A 36 6.46 -5.08 14.42
N LEU A 37 6.72 -3.79 14.62
CA LEU A 37 5.99 -2.69 13.98
C LEU A 37 6.05 -2.79 12.45
N PHE A 38 7.22 -3.14 11.90
CA PHE A 38 7.39 -3.30 10.47
C PHE A 38 6.53 -4.44 9.91
N ARG A 39 6.46 -5.59 10.60
CA ARG A 39 5.55 -6.67 10.20
C ARG A 39 4.09 -6.24 10.25
N GLU A 40 3.68 -5.51 11.29
CA GLU A 40 2.30 -5.01 11.41
C GLU A 40 1.95 -4.03 10.29
N PHE A 41 2.85 -3.09 10.01
CA PHE A 41 2.74 -2.17 8.87
C PHE A 41 2.59 -2.92 7.54
N VAL A 42 3.48 -3.87 7.27
CA VAL A 42 3.48 -4.66 6.04
C VAL A 42 2.18 -5.43 5.84
N GLU A 43 1.68 -6.10 6.88
CA GLU A 43 0.48 -6.92 6.75
C GLU A 43 -0.76 -6.08 6.42
N ASP A 44 -0.86 -4.86 6.98
CA ASP A 44 -1.92 -3.92 6.63
C ASP A 44 -1.73 -3.32 5.23
N PHE A 45 -0.49 -2.96 4.87
CA PHE A 45 -0.17 -2.37 3.58
C PHE A 45 -0.36 -3.35 2.41
N LYS A 46 -0.06 -4.65 2.63
CA LYS A 46 -0.41 -5.74 1.70
C LYS A 46 -1.90 -5.79 1.40
N LEU A 47 -2.74 -5.63 2.43
CA LEU A 47 -4.18 -5.66 2.24
C LEU A 47 -4.65 -4.49 1.36
N HIS A 48 -4.07 -3.32 1.54
CA HIS A 48 -4.38 -2.14 0.73
C HIS A 48 -3.97 -2.30 -0.74
N MET A 49 -2.70 -2.62 -1.02
CA MET A 49 -2.25 -2.88 -2.40
C MET A 49 -3.13 -3.93 -3.07
N ARG A 50 -3.49 -4.98 -2.33
CA ARG A 50 -4.34 -6.05 -2.84
C ARG A 50 -5.75 -5.58 -3.20
N ILE A 51 -6.35 -4.73 -2.38
CA ILE A 51 -7.65 -4.13 -2.65
C ILE A 51 -7.58 -3.30 -3.94
N GLU A 52 -6.53 -2.52 -4.11
CA GLU A 52 -6.29 -1.76 -5.34
C GLU A 52 -6.16 -2.67 -6.56
N ASP A 53 -5.20 -3.60 -6.54
CA ASP A 53 -4.88 -4.40 -7.73
C ASP A 53 -6.00 -5.33 -8.16
N GLU A 54 -6.69 -5.95 -7.20
CA GLU A 54 -7.69 -6.98 -7.49
C GLU A 54 -9.10 -6.40 -7.66
N VAL A 55 -9.35 -5.19 -7.15
CA VAL A 55 -10.69 -4.58 -7.16
C VAL A 55 -10.71 -3.21 -7.80
N LEU A 56 -9.96 -2.24 -7.27
CA LEU A 56 -10.12 -0.84 -7.70
C LEU A 56 -9.54 -0.63 -9.08
N TYR A 57 -8.30 -1.01 -9.32
CA TYR A 57 -7.62 -0.87 -10.61
C TYR A 57 -8.39 -1.55 -11.75
N PRO A 58 -8.93 -2.78 -11.62
CA PRO A 58 -9.84 -3.36 -12.61
C PRO A 58 -11.11 -2.52 -12.83
N MET A 59 -11.75 -2.04 -11.76
CA MET A 59 -12.94 -1.19 -11.89
C MET A 59 -12.62 0.15 -12.58
N PHE A 60 -11.44 0.72 -12.34
CA PHE A 60 -10.94 1.92 -13.01
C PHE A 60 -10.81 1.70 -14.51
N ARG A 61 -10.10 0.64 -14.90
CA ARG A 61 -9.90 0.25 -16.31
C ARG A 61 -11.21 0.00 -17.06
N GLU A 62 -12.24 -0.50 -16.37
CA GLU A 62 -13.56 -0.77 -16.96
C GLU A 62 -14.41 0.49 -17.17
N THR A 63 -14.17 1.58 -16.43
CA THR A 63 -15.10 2.72 -16.33
C THR A 63 -14.53 4.02 -16.89
N VAL A 64 -13.25 4.29 -16.66
CA VAL A 64 -12.61 5.54 -17.06
C VAL A 64 -11.85 5.29 -18.36
N ALA A 65 -12.27 5.98 -19.41
CA ALA A 65 -11.56 5.98 -20.68
C ALA A 65 -10.11 6.43 -20.47
N ASP A 66 -9.19 5.82 -21.21
CA ASP A 66 -7.76 6.15 -21.20
C ASP A 66 -7.03 5.96 -19.85
N SER A 67 -7.67 5.36 -18.84
CA SER A 67 -7.05 5.05 -17.53
C SER A 67 -5.97 3.96 -17.56
N ARG A 68 -5.78 3.28 -18.70
CA ARG A 68 -4.89 2.11 -18.77
C ARG A 68 -3.45 2.43 -18.42
N GLU A 69 -2.92 3.53 -18.95
CA GLU A 69 -1.53 3.95 -18.69
C GLU A 69 -1.32 4.37 -17.24
N ASP A 70 -2.26 5.13 -16.67
CA ASP A 70 -2.20 5.54 -15.25
C ASP A 70 -2.19 4.31 -14.33
N ILE A 71 -3.10 3.35 -14.57
CA ILE A 71 -3.21 2.14 -13.74
C ILE A 71 -2.04 1.18 -14.00
N ASP A 72 -1.44 1.14 -15.20
CA ASP A 72 -0.22 0.38 -15.44
C ASP A 72 0.95 0.98 -14.63
N SER A 73 1.07 2.32 -14.55
CA SER A 73 2.09 3.01 -13.75
C SER A 73 1.94 2.75 -12.24
N LEU A 74 0.71 2.83 -11.69
CA LEU A 74 0.48 2.56 -10.27
C LEU A 74 0.81 1.11 -9.87
N VAL A 75 0.59 0.16 -10.78
CA VAL A 75 0.99 -1.25 -10.57
C VAL A 75 2.51 -1.40 -10.55
N GLU A 76 3.23 -0.64 -11.39
CA GLU A 76 4.69 -0.61 -11.39
C GLU A 76 5.24 0.03 -10.10
N ASP A 77 4.62 1.11 -9.61
CA ASP A 77 4.98 1.74 -8.33
C ASP A 77 4.84 0.75 -7.17
N HIS A 78 3.76 -0.04 -7.14
CA HIS A 78 3.59 -1.10 -6.15
C HIS A 78 4.76 -2.11 -6.17
N ASP A 79 5.21 -2.53 -7.36
CA ASP A 79 6.34 -3.46 -7.48
C ASP A 79 7.64 -2.85 -6.96
N ASP A 80 7.87 -1.56 -7.22
CA ASP A 80 9.04 -0.83 -6.72
C ASP A 80 9.01 -0.63 -5.21
N ILE A 81 7.85 -0.29 -4.63
CA ILE A 81 7.67 -0.17 -3.19
C ILE A 81 7.94 -1.52 -2.52
N VAL A 82 7.41 -2.62 -3.04
CA VAL A 82 7.66 -3.97 -2.50
C VAL A 82 9.15 -4.32 -2.50
N ARG A 83 9.88 -3.97 -3.58
CA ARG A 83 11.33 -4.15 -3.63
C ARG A 83 12.05 -3.34 -2.55
N MET A 84 11.69 -2.08 -2.35
CA MET A 84 12.27 -1.23 -1.30
C MET A 84 11.95 -1.77 0.11
N LEU A 85 10.76 -2.32 0.32
CA LEU A 85 10.39 -2.95 1.59
C LEU A 85 11.20 -4.23 1.86
N HIS A 86 11.57 -4.99 0.83
CA HIS A 86 12.51 -6.12 0.98
C HIS A 86 13.90 -5.67 1.41
N ASP A 87 14.42 -4.61 0.80
CA ASP A 87 15.69 -4.02 1.19
C ASP A 87 15.64 -3.52 2.63
N LEU A 88 14.56 -2.82 3.01
CA LEU A 88 14.35 -2.32 4.37
C LEU A 88 14.25 -3.46 5.40
N ALA A 89 13.54 -4.54 5.07
CA ALA A 89 13.43 -5.72 5.92
C ALA A 89 14.79 -6.38 6.16
N TYR A 90 15.63 -6.44 5.13
CA TYR A 90 16.99 -6.98 5.24
C TYR A 90 17.83 -6.15 6.21
N VAL A 91 17.92 -4.83 6.01
CA VAL A 91 18.75 -3.96 6.87
C VAL A 91 18.22 -3.90 8.30
N LEU A 92 16.90 -3.98 8.49
CA LEU A 92 16.26 -4.03 9.80
C LEU A 92 16.64 -5.30 10.58
N ARG A 93 16.55 -6.49 9.94
CA ARG A 93 16.97 -7.77 10.54
C ARG A 93 18.45 -7.83 10.90
N HIS A 94 19.30 -7.17 10.11
CA HIS A 94 20.74 -7.12 10.36
C HIS A 94 21.14 -5.94 11.25
N ARG A 95 20.19 -5.08 11.64
CA ARG A 95 20.39 -3.92 12.53
C ARG A 95 21.48 -2.97 11.99
N GLU A 96 21.51 -2.81 10.67
CA GLU A 96 22.47 -1.93 10.00
C GLU A 96 21.96 -0.49 10.03
N SER A 97 22.16 0.22 11.15
CA SER A 97 21.57 1.54 11.38
C SER A 97 21.77 2.54 10.24
N GLU A 98 23.00 2.68 9.74
CA GLU A 98 23.31 3.62 8.66
C GLU A 98 22.57 3.27 7.35
N HIS A 99 22.50 1.98 7.01
CA HIS A 99 21.78 1.53 5.81
C HIS A 99 20.26 1.63 6.01
N PHE A 100 19.75 1.30 7.20
CA PHE A 100 18.35 1.49 7.55
C PHE A 100 17.92 2.95 7.37
N GLU A 101 18.66 3.90 7.94
CA GLU A 101 18.38 5.34 7.78
C GLU A 101 18.45 5.77 6.32
N ALA A 102 19.45 5.30 5.56
CA ALA A 102 19.60 5.62 4.15
C ALA A 102 18.47 5.04 3.26
N SER A 103 17.88 3.91 3.66
CA SER A 103 16.77 3.28 2.94
C SER A 103 15.41 3.97 3.15
N LEU A 104 15.25 4.76 4.22
CA LEU A 104 13.96 5.37 4.56
C LEU A 104 13.57 6.51 3.61
N GLU A 105 14.48 7.46 3.34
CA GLU A 105 14.20 8.61 2.48
C GLU A 105 13.66 8.22 1.07
N PRO A 106 14.30 7.30 0.31
CA PRO A 106 13.76 6.89 -0.98
C PRO A 106 12.42 6.16 -0.86
N LEU A 107 12.20 5.37 0.19
CA LEU A 107 10.92 4.70 0.42
C LEU A 107 9.80 5.69 0.73
N TYR A 108 10.03 6.65 1.63
CA TYR A 108 9.04 7.69 1.93
C TYR A 108 8.68 8.49 0.68
N ARG A 109 9.68 8.88 -0.12
CA ARG A 109 9.43 9.60 -1.37
C ARG A 109 8.58 8.77 -2.33
N MET A 110 8.93 7.51 -2.54
CA MET A 110 8.18 6.61 -3.43
C MET A 110 6.73 6.46 -2.96
N MET A 111 6.49 6.23 -1.67
CA MET A 111 5.14 6.12 -1.12
C MET A 111 4.35 7.42 -1.28
N LEU A 112 4.94 8.58 -0.93
CA LEU A 112 4.27 9.87 -1.07
C LEU A 112 3.94 10.23 -2.52
N ASP A 113 4.85 9.96 -3.44
CA ASP A 113 4.65 10.21 -4.87
C ASP A 113 3.56 9.28 -5.43
N HIS A 114 3.57 8.00 -5.05
CA HIS A 114 2.54 7.02 -5.39
C HIS A 114 1.17 7.43 -4.85
N ASP A 115 1.06 7.74 -3.56
CA ASP A 115 -0.19 8.13 -2.89
C ASP A 115 -0.81 9.37 -3.58
N ALA A 116 0.02 10.38 -3.85
CA ALA A 116 -0.43 11.60 -4.50
C ALA A 116 -0.90 11.37 -5.94
N TYR A 117 -0.19 10.52 -6.69
CA TYR A 117 -0.57 10.18 -8.05
C TYR A 117 -1.83 9.31 -8.09
N GLU A 118 -1.97 8.35 -7.18
CA GLU A 118 -3.17 7.53 -7.04
C GLU A 118 -4.39 8.41 -6.74
N GLU A 119 -4.28 9.34 -5.78
CA GLU A 119 -5.35 10.27 -5.45
C GLU A 119 -5.75 11.14 -6.66
N GLU A 120 -4.76 11.58 -7.46
CA GLU A 120 -5.03 12.31 -8.71
C GLU A 120 -5.80 11.44 -9.70
N VAL A 121 -5.36 10.20 -9.94
CA VAL A 121 -6.03 9.25 -10.84
C VAL A 121 -7.45 8.95 -10.34
N PHE A 122 -7.62 8.75 -9.04
CA PHE A 122 -8.90 8.39 -8.45
C PHE A 122 -9.91 9.53 -8.48
N SER A 123 -9.44 10.78 -8.39
CA SER A 123 -10.29 11.96 -8.54
C SER A 123 -11.04 12.00 -9.89
N ARG A 124 -10.47 11.38 -10.94
CA ARG A 124 -11.05 11.31 -12.29
C ARG A 124 -12.28 10.39 -12.35
N PHE A 125 -12.45 9.48 -11.40
CA PHE A 125 -13.64 8.62 -11.27
C PHE A 125 -14.88 9.44 -10.84
N GLY A 126 -14.65 10.52 -10.08
CA GLY A 126 -15.68 11.33 -9.44
C GLY A 126 -16.35 10.62 -8.25
N ASP A 127 -16.50 11.33 -7.14
CA ASP A 127 -17.06 10.80 -5.88
C ASP A 127 -18.40 10.08 -6.06
N SER A 128 -19.25 10.58 -6.97
CA SER A 128 -20.56 10.02 -7.25
C SER A 128 -20.52 8.67 -7.95
N THR A 129 -19.51 8.40 -8.77
CA THR A 129 -19.37 7.13 -9.51
C THR A 129 -18.85 6.02 -8.59
N LEU A 130 -17.89 6.35 -7.71
CA LEU A 130 -17.32 5.41 -6.75
C LEU A 130 -18.39 4.98 -5.72
N LEU A 131 -19.16 5.95 -5.20
CA LEU A 131 -20.29 5.68 -4.31
C LEU A 131 -21.40 4.89 -5.00
N ALA A 132 -21.71 5.18 -6.27
CA ALA A 132 -22.72 4.45 -7.03
C ALA A 132 -22.32 2.99 -7.31
N ARG A 133 -21.01 2.69 -7.42
CA ARG A 133 -20.49 1.33 -7.60
C ARG A 133 -20.01 0.68 -6.30
N ARG A 134 -20.31 1.27 -5.14
CA ARG A 134 -19.93 0.73 -3.82
C ARG A 134 -20.36 -0.72 -3.65
N ASP A 135 -21.62 -1.05 -3.97
CA ASP A 135 -22.14 -2.41 -3.80
C ASP A 135 -21.40 -3.43 -4.68
N GLU A 136 -20.98 -3.00 -5.87
CA GLU A 136 -20.20 -3.84 -6.77
C GLU A 136 -18.77 -4.07 -6.26
N ALA A 137 -18.09 -3.01 -5.83
CA ALA A 137 -16.78 -3.10 -5.22
C ALA A 137 -16.81 -3.99 -3.96
N MET A 138 -17.82 -3.80 -3.10
CA MET A 138 -18.09 -4.65 -1.95
C MET A 138 -18.31 -6.12 -2.32
N ALA A 139 -19.03 -6.38 -3.40
CA ALA A 139 -19.23 -7.74 -3.90
C ALA A 139 -17.95 -8.35 -4.50
N ARG A 140 -17.05 -7.55 -5.09
CA ARG A 140 -15.73 -8.00 -5.56
C ARG A 140 -14.80 -8.29 -4.36
N LEU A 141 -14.75 -7.39 -3.38
CA LEU A 141 -14.00 -7.57 -2.12
C LEU A 141 -14.41 -8.83 -1.36
N ASN A 142 -15.72 -9.08 -1.22
CA ASN A 142 -16.22 -10.29 -0.55
C ASN A 142 -15.88 -11.59 -1.31
N ARG A 143 -15.57 -11.50 -2.61
CA ARG A 143 -15.16 -12.64 -3.44
C ARG A 143 -13.64 -12.84 -3.46
N MET A 144 -12.88 -11.85 -3.04
CA MET A 144 -11.41 -11.88 -2.93
C MET A 144 -11.02 -13.03 -1.98
N GLN A 145 -10.60 -14.16 -2.54
CA GLN A 145 -10.18 -15.35 -1.76
C GLN A 145 -8.77 -15.12 -1.21
N PRO A 146 -8.38 -15.59 -0.03
CA PRO A 146 -7.05 -15.35 0.54
C PRO A 146 -5.83 -15.74 -0.32
N SER A 147 -5.98 -16.58 -1.35
CA SER A 147 -4.91 -17.43 -1.86
C SER A 147 -4.56 -17.29 -3.35
N ASP A 148 -4.81 -16.15 -4.00
CA ASP A 148 -4.50 -15.99 -5.43
C ASP A 148 -3.92 -14.60 -5.75
N ASN A 149 -3.16 -14.04 -4.79
CA ASN A 149 -2.57 -12.71 -4.96
C ASN A 149 -1.39 -12.78 -5.96
N ARG A 150 -1.41 -11.91 -6.97
CA ARG A 150 -0.30 -11.78 -7.93
C ARG A 150 1.01 -11.32 -7.27
N ARG A 151 0.92 -10.60 -6.15
CA ARG A 151 2.06 -10.25 -5.29
C ARG A 151 1.97 -11.00 -3.96
N GLU A 152 2.40 -12.26 -3.93
CA GLU A 152 2.78 -12.91 -2.67
C GLU A 152 4.21 -12.48 -2.30
N TRP A 153 4.36 -11.68 -1.25
CA TRP A 153 5.65 -11.25 -0.70
C TRP A 153 5.68 -11.44 0.83
N SER A 154 6.84 -11.81 1.35
CA SER A 154 7.07 -12.11 2.77
C SER A 154 8.48 -11.69 3.20
N PHE A 155 8.65 -11.34 4.48
CA PHE A 155 9.91 -10.83 5.05
C PHE A 155 10.54 -11.76 6.08
#